data_AF-A0A077L7F2-F1
#
_entry.id   AF-A0A077L7F2-F1
#
_cell.length_a   1.000
_cell.length_b   1.000
_cell.length_c   1.000
_cell.angle_alpha   90.00
_cell.angle_beta   90.00
_cell.angle_gamma   90.00
#
_symmetry.space_group_name_H-M   'P 1'
#
loop_
_entity.id
_entity.type
_entity.pdbx_description
1 polymer ?
#
loop_
_entity_poly.entity_id
_entity_poly.type
_entity_poly.pdbx_seq_one_letter_code
_entity_poly.pdbx_strand_id
1 'polypeptide(L)' 'KLAIVADHGIVTKHHGNLKRIRKWIYQLVNTINNIYRSLNILVALVYLDIWSKQNKITVQSASDVTLRLFGDWRESVLL' A
#
# COMPACT_ATOMS: atom_id res chain seq x y z
N LYS A 1 4.92 13.09 0.98
CA LYS A 1 5.31 11.85 1.70
C LYS A 1 4.25 10.78 1.41
N LEU A 2 4.64 9.53 1.18
CA LEU A 2 3.76 8.44 0.77
C LEU A 2 3.88 7.26 1.74
N ALA A 3 2.74 6.71 2.15
CA ALA A 3 2.63 5.45 2.88
C ALA A 3 1.93 4.44 1.98
N ILE A 4 2.46 3.22 1.89
CA ILE A 4 1.83 2.11 1.15
C ILE A 4 1.54 0.99 2.12
N VAL A 5 0.34 0.41 2.02
CA VAL A 5 -0.04 -0.80 2.74
C VAL A 5 -0.46 -1.84 1.72
N ALA A 6 0.19 -3.01 1.75
CA ALA A 6 -0.19 -4.15 0.92
C ALA A 6 -1.03 -5.12 1.75
N ASP A 7 -2.26 -5.37 1.31
CA ASP A 7 -3.16 -6.30 1.97
C ASP A 7 -2.68 -7.76 1.82
N HIS A 8 -3.32 -8.67 2.54
CA HIS A 8 -3.01 -10.09 2.50
C HIS A 8 -3.31 -10.71 1.12
N GLY A 9 -4.27 -10.16 0.37
CA GLY A 9 -4.53 -10.58 -1.00
C GLY A 9 -3.31 -10.43 -1.92
N ILE A 10 -2.59 -9.31 -1.81
CA ILE A 10 -1.32 -9.09 -2.53
C ILE A 10 -0.26 -10.12 -2.12
N VAL A 11 -0.20 -10.50 -0.85
CA VAL A 11 0.73 -11.52 -0.34
C VAL A 11 0.44 -12.88 -0.95
N THR A 12 -0.82 -13.30 -0.94
CA THR A 12 -1.27 -14.56 -1.54
C THR A 12 -1.01 -14.59 -3.05
N LYS A 13 -1.30 -13.49 -3.77
CA LYS A 13 -1.04 -13.35 -5.21
C LYS A 13 0.44 -13.50 -5.57
N HIS A 14 1.34 -13.14 -4.67
CA HIS A 14 2.80 -13.27 -4.87
C HIS A 14 3.38 -14.51 -4.19
N HIS A 15 2.55 -15.51 -3.86
CA HIS A 15 2.95 -16.77 -3.21
C HIS A 15 3.75 -16.54 -1.91
N GLY A 16 3.39 -15.52 -1.13
CA GLY A 16 4.08 -15.17 0.10
C GLY A 16 5.48 -14.55 -0.08
N ASN A 17 5.92 -14.28 -1.32
CA ASN A 17 7.26 -13.76 -1.57
C ASN A 17 7.37 -12.25 -1.27
N LEU A 18 7.62 -11.92 0.00
CA LEU A 18 7.72 -10.53 0.48
C LEU A 18 8.83 -9.73 -0.21
N LYS A 19 9.94 -10.37 -0.61
CA LYS A 19 11.03 -9.70 -1.35
C LYS A 19 10.54 -9.23 -2.72
N ARG A 20 9.79 -10.08 -3.43
CA ARG A 20 9.18 -9.74 -4.72
C ARG A 20 8.18 -8.61 -4.59
N ILE A 21 7.33 -8.63 -3.57
CA ILE A 21 6.35 -7.57 -3.29
C ILE A 21 7.06 -6.24 -3.03
N ARG A 22 8.07 -6.22 -2.15
CA ARG A 22 8.86 -5.00 -1.87
C ARG A 22 9.52 -4.44 -3.13
N LYS A 23 10.16 -5.29 -3.94
CA LYS A 23 10.76 -4.88 -5.21
C LYS A 23 9.73 -4.24 -6.15
N TRP A 24 8.56 -4.87 -6.29
CA TRP A 24 7.47 -4.36 -7.10
C TRP A 24 6.95 -3.00 -6.60
N ILE A 25 6.81 -2.81 -5.27
CA ILE A 25 6.40 -1.53 -4.68
C ILE A 25 7.45 -0.43 -4.95
N TYR A 26 8.74 -0.72 -4.85
CA TYR A 26 9.77 0.28 -5.18
C TYR A 26 9.72 0.67 -6.67
N GLN A 27 9.45 -0.28 -7.56
CA GLN A 27 9.24 0.02 -8.98
C GLN A 27 8.00 0.89 -9.19
N LEU A 28 6.89 0.60 -8.50
CA LEU A 28 5.67 1.42 -8.53
C LEU A 28 5.95 2.87 -8.11
N VAL A 29 6.65 3.07 -7.00
CA VAL A 29 7.02 4.41 -6.49
C VAL A 29 7.92 5.15 -7.47
N ASN A 30 8.86 4.46 -8.12
CA ASN A 30 9.70 5.08 -9.16
C ASN A 30 8.86 5.54 -10.36
N THR A 31 7.88 4.74 -10.80
CA THR A 31 6.95 5.15 -11.86
C THR A 31 6.11 6.36 -11.45
N ILE A 32 5.58 6.37 -10.23
CA ILE A 32 4.85 7.51 -9.67
C ILE A 32 5.74 8.76 -9.69
N ASN A 33 6.97 8.66 -9.20
CA ASN A 33 7.91 9.80 -9.22
C ASN A 33 8.16 10.33 -10.63
N ASN A 34 8.30 9.46 -11.63
CA ASN A 34 8.48 9.89 -13.01
C ASN A 34 7.26 10.67 -13.54
N ILE A 35 6.03 10.24 -13.20
CA ILE A 35 4.80 10.94 -13.60
C ILE A 35 4.69 12.31 -12.92
N TYR A 36 4.93 12.37 -11.62
CA TYR A 36 4.79 13.60 -10.83
C TYR A 36 5.94 14.60 -11.00
N ARG A 37 7.04 14.19 -11.65
CA ARG A 37 8.21 15.05 -11.90
C ARG A 37 7.87 16.30 -12.71
N SER A 38 6.97 16.21 -13.70
CA SER A 38 6.56 17.37 -14.52
C SER A 38 5.80 18.43 -13.72
N LEU A 39 5.18 18.02 -12.60
CA LEU A 39 4.47 18.91 -11.68
C LEU A 39 5.38 19.44 -10.57
N ASN A 40 6.70 19.17 -10.63
CA ASN A 40 7.67 19.49 -9.59
C ASN A 40 7.32 18.88 -8.20
N ILE A 41 6.67 17.72 -8.21
CA ILE A 41 6.29 16.97 -7.00
C ILE A 41 7.22 15.78 -6.83
N LEU A 42 7.86 15.67 -5.65
CA LEU A 42 8.66 14.51 -5.25
C LEU A 42 7.86 13.61 -4.30
N VAL A 43 7.65 12.36 -4.70
CA VAL A 43 6.95 11.35 -3.91
C VAL A 43 7.98 10.45 -3.21
N ALA A 44 8.24 10.76 -1.93
CA ALA A 44 9.06 9.90 -1.07
C ALA A 44 8.20 8.85 -0.35
N LEU A 45 8.50 7.57 -0.56
CA LEU A 45 7.95 6.46 0.24
C LEU A 45 8.59 6.50 1.63
N VAL A 46 7.78 6.81 2.64
CA VAL A 46 8.23 6.93 4.04
C VAL A 46 7.76 5.78 4.92
N TYR A 47 6.76 5.02 4.47
CA TYR A 47 6.20 3.90 5.22
C TYR A 47 5.72 2.80 4.27
N LEU A 48 6.03 1.56 4.62
CA LEU A 48 5.55 0.38 3.92
C LEU A 48 5.16 -0.70 4.95
N ASP A 49 3.88 -1.04 5.00
CA ASP A 49 3.38 -2.19 5.77
C ASP A 49 2.84 -3.27 4.83
N ILE A 50 3.10 -4.54 5.16
CA ILE A 50 2.64 -5.69 4.40
C ILE A 50 1.94 -6.62 5.37
N TRP A 51 0.64 -6.82 5.17
CA TRP A 51 -0.21 -7.66 6.01
C TRP A 51 0.00 -9.15 5.70
N SER A 52 1.19 -9.66 6.07
CA SER A 52 1.66 -10.99 5.71
C SER A 52 0.90 -12.14 6.37
N LYS A 53 0.33 -11.93 7.55
CA LYS A 53 -0.43 -12.95 8.29
C LYS A 53 -1.91 -12.96 7.92
N GLN A 54 -2.55 -11.80 7.96
CA GLN A 54 -3.97 -11.61 7.66
C GLN A 54 -4.25 -10.11 7.47
N ASN A 55 -5.39 -9.78 6.86
CA ASN A 55 -5.82 -8.39 6.76
C ASN A 55 -6.09 -7.78 8.14
N LYS A 56 -5.72 -6.51 8.34
CA LYS A 56 -6.05 -5.75 9.55
C LYS A 56 -7.43 -5.09 9.48
N ILE A 57 -8.06 -5.10 8.31
CA ILE A 57 -9.43 -4.65 8.07
C ILE A 57 -10.18 -5.72 7.25
N THR A 58 -11.51 -5.65 7.25
CA THR A 58 -12.31 -6.47 6.33
C THR A 58 -12.27 -5.86 4.92
N VAL A 59 -11.36 -6.33 4.09
CA VAL A 59 -11.26 -5.93 2.67
C VAL A 59 -12.45 -6.52 1.90
N GLN A 60 -13.21 -5.68 1.20
CA GLN A 60 -14.43 -6.05 0.46
C GLN A 60 -14.34 -5.60 -1.00
N SER A 61 -15.11 -6.25 -1.87
CA SER A 61 -15.20 -5.88 -3.29
C SER A 61 -15.76 -4.46 -3.50
N ALA A 62 -16.62 -4.00 -2.58
CA ALA A 62 -17.09 -2.62 -2.55
C ALA A 62 -15.95 -1.68 -2.11
N SER A 63 -15.48 -0.84 -3.04
CA SER A 63 -14.30 0.00 -2.84
C SER A 63 -14.54 1.13 -1.84
N ASP A 64 -15.76 1.67 -1.78
CA ASP A 64 -16.17 2.71 -0.83
C ASP A 64 -16.14 2.19 0.62
N VAL A 65 -16.62 0.96 0.83
CA VAL A 65 -16.60 0.31 2.14
C VAL A 65 -15.17 0.02 2.57
N THR A 66 -14.35 -0.52 1.68
CA THR A 66 -12.93 -0.79 1.97
C THR A 66 -12.16 0.50 2.26
N LEU A 67 -12.44 1.58 1.52
CA LEU A 67 -11.80 2.88 1.75
C LEU A 67 -12.14 3.44 3.12
N ARG A 68 -13.42 3.37 3.53
CA ARG A 68 -13.85 3.82 4.87
C ARG A 68 -13.15 3.02 5.98
N LEU A 69 -13.18 1.70 5.91
CA LEU A 69 -12.54 0.82 6.90
C LEU A 69 -11.02 1.05 6.97
N PHE A 70 -10.37 1.30 5.83
CA PHE A 70 -8.96 1.64 5.80
C PHE A 70 -8.68 3.01 6.46
N GLY A 71 -9.57 3.99 6.25
CA GLY A 71 -9.51 5.29 6.91
C GLY A 71 -9.60 5.17 8.43
N ASP A 72 -10.60 4.44 8.92
CA ASP A 72 -10.81 4.20 10.36
C ASP A 72 -9.60 3.50 10.99
N TRP A 73 -9.10 2.43 10.34
CA TRP A 73 -7.89 1.74 10.80
C TRP A 73 -6.66 2.64 10.83
N ARG A 74 -6.50 3.49 9.81
CA ARG A 74 -5.37 4.44 9.75
C ARG A 74 -5.44 5.40 10.93
N GLU A 75 -6.61 5.93 11.25
CA GLU A 75 -6.79 6.86 12.36
C GLU A 75 -6.55 6.20 13.72
N SER A 76 -6.97 4.94 13.90
CA SER A 76 -6.88 4.27 15.21
C SER A 76 -5.56 3.54 15.48
N VAL A 77 -4.84 3.12 14.43
CA VAL A 77 -3.65 2.24 14.57
C VAL A 77 -2.37 2.87 14.03
N LEU A 78 -2.46 3.68 12.97
CA LEU A 78 -1.29 4.17 12.25
C LEU A 78 -0.90 5.61 12.64
N LEU A 79 -1.87 6.44 13.00
CA LEU A 79 -1.67 7.79 13.55
C LEU A 79 -1.60 7.76 15.07
#